data_AF-A0ABD3DNK4-F1
#
_entry.id   AF-A0ABD3DNK4-F1
#
_cell.length_a   1.000
_cell.length_b   1.000
_cell.length_c   1.000
_cell.angle_alpha   90.00
_cell.angle_beta   90.00
_cell.angle_gamma   90.00
#
_symmetry.space_group_name_H-M   'P 1'
#
loop_
_entity.id
_entity.type
_entity.pdbx_description
1 polymer ?
#
loop_
_entity_poly.entity_id
_entity_poly.type
_entity_poly.pdbx_seq_one_letter_code
_entity_poly.pdbx_strand_id
1 'polypeptide(L)'
;MQVAKDIPSAVRSMNGAGDPAAPMNMEVACEKVGVLVRQNAVVVFTISGCCMCHVVKQLLFGLGVGPTVVELDRDASGGDIHALLLRLSVGGKRQQVVPAVFVGGKYLGGIETVMSCHINGTLVPLLKNAGALWL
;
A
#
# COMPACT_ATOMS: atom_id res chain seq x y z
N MET A 1 -34.29 -28.38 -61.29
CA MET A 1 -33.85 -27.12 -60.66
C MET A 1 -33.03 -27.50 -59.44
N GLN A 2 -31.71 -27.49 -59.57
CA GLN A 2 -30.75 -27.75 -58.50
C GLN A 2 -30.16 -26.40 -58.10
N VAL A 3 -30.32 -26.01 -56.84
CA VAL A 3 -29.65 -24.88 -56.19
C VAL A 3 -29.53 -25.26 -54.72
N ALA A 4 -28.42 -25.14 -54.00
CA ALA A 4 -27.00 -25.12 -54.29
C ALA A 4 -26.40 -25.50 -52.92
N LYS A 5 -25.36 -26.35 -52.92
CA LYS A 5 -24.59 -26.70 -51.73
C LYS A 5 -23.50 -25.65 -51.63
N ASP A 6 -23.44 -24.89 -50.54
CA ASP A 6 -22.35 -23.94 -50.31
C ASP A 6 -21.70 -24.16 -48.94
N ILE A 7 -20.55 -24.83 -49.00
CA ILE A 7 -19.35 -24.68 -48.16
C ILE A 7 -18.23 -24.67 -49.22
N PRO A 8 -17.29 -23.69 -49.29
CA PRO A 8 -16.20 -23.64 -48.31
C PRO A 8 -15.50 -22.29 -48.01
N SER A 9 -14.96 -22.26 -46.78
CA SER A 9 -13.61 -21.82 -46.37
C SER A 9 -13.11 -20.43 -46.75
N ALA A 10 -12.99 -19.58 -45.73
CA ALA A 10 -11.86 -18.65 -45.63
C ALA A 10 -11.36 -18.64 -44.19
N VAL A 11 -10.30 -19.41 -43.97
CA VAL A 11 -9.39 -19.30 -42.83
C VAL A 11 -8.70 -17.93 -42.85
N ARG A 12 -8.70 -17.23 -41.71
CA ARG A 12 -7.57 -16.37 -41.34
C ARG A 12 -7.45 -16.29 -39.82
N SER A 13 -6.50 -17.07 -39.29
CA SER A 13 -5.90 -16.86 -37.99
C SER A 13 -5.39 -15.44 -37.86
N MET A 14 -5.69 -14.80 -36.73
CA MET A 14 -4.72 -13.95 -36.06
C MET A 14 -4.72 -14.32 -34.57
N ASN A 15 -3.64 -15.00 -34.17
CA ASN A 15 -3.19 -15.04 -32.78
C ASN A 15 -2.76 -13.63 -32.39
N GLY A 16 -3.11 -13.20 -31.18
CA GLY A 16 -2.65 -11.93 -30.63
C GLY A 16 -3.05 -11.82 -29.18
N ALA A 17 -2.09 -12.12 -28.31
CA ALA A 17 -2.19 -12.08 -26.87
C ALA A 17 -2.69 -10.74 -26.33
N GLY A 18 -3.44 -10.83 -25.24
CA GLY A 18 -3.89 -9.69 -24.47
C GLY A 18 -4.74 -10.18 -23.32
N ASP A 19 -4.13 -10.89 -22.37
CA ASP A 19 -4.68 -11.01 -21.03
C ASP A 19 -4.93 -9.61 -20.48
N PRO A 20 -6.16 -9.22 -20.11
CA PRO A 20 -6.38 -8.08 -19.26
C PRO A 20 -6.62 -8.62 -17.85
N ALA A 21 -5.55 -8.61 -17.06
CA ALA A 21 -5.51 -8.55 -15.60
C ALA A 21 -6.56 -9.40 -14.85
N ALA A 22 -6.12 -10.56 -14.36
CA ALA A 22 -6.82 -11.32 -13.33
C ALA A 22 -7.21 -10.42 -12.13
N PRO A 23 -8.34 -10.70 -11.44
CA PRO A 23 -8.71 -10.02 -10.20
C PRO A 23 -7.75 -10.46 -9.09
N MET A 24 -6.61 -9.79 -8.95
CA MET A 24 -5.55 -10.19 -8.04
C MET A 24 -5.79 -9.68 -6.61
N ASN A 25 -6.71 -10.39 -5.95
CA ASN A 25 -6.87 -10.69 -4.53
C ASN A 25 -6.48 -9.66 -3.43
N MET A 26 -7.46 -8.88 -2.97
CA MET A 26 -7.43 -8.08 -1.72
C MET A 26 -6.99 -8.89 -0.49
N GLU A 27 -7.27 -10.19 -0.46
CA GLU A 27 -6.84 -11.11 0.61
C GLU A 27 -5.31 -11.19 0.72
N VAL A 28 -4.61 -11.26 -0.42
CA VAL A 28 -3.14 -11.34 -0.47
C VAL A 28 -2.50 -10.03 0.01
N ALA A 29 -3.08 -8.88 -0.36
CA ALA A 29 -2.62 -7.58 0.13
C ALA A 29 -2.81 -7.46 1.65
N CYS A 30 -3.96 -7.92 2.17
CA CYS A 30 -4.24 -7.94 3.60
C CYS A 30 -3.27 -8.84 4.36
N GLU A 31 -3.01 -10.05 3.84
CA GLU A 31 -2.04 -10.97 4.42
C GLU A 31 -0.63 -10.36 4.44
N LYS A 32 -0.17 -9.82 3.32
CA LYS A 32 1.16 -9.20 3.18
C LYS A 32 1.33 -8.02 4.14
N VAL A 33 0.37 -7.08 4.17
CA VAL A 33 0.38 -5.98 5.14
C VAL A 33 0.37 -6.53 6.57
N GLY A 34 -0.48 -7.52 6.84
CA GLY A 34 -0.57 -8.18 8.14
C GLY A 34 0.76 -8.77 8.61
N VAL A 35 1.50 -9.46 7.73
CA VAL A 35 2.83 -9.99 8.04
C VAL A 35 3.81 -8.87 8.36
N LEU A 36 3.87 -7.84 7.49
CA LEU A 36 4.78 -6.70 7.66
C LEU A 36 4.56 -5.98 9.00
N VAL A 37 3.32 -5.69 9.36
CA VAL A 37 3.02 -4.92 10.57
C VAL A 37 3.13 -5.74 11.85
N ARG A 38 3.07 -7.08 11.77
CA ARG A 38 3.32 -7.98 12.92
C ARG A 38 4.81 -8.18 13.18
N GLN A 39 5.64 -8.21 12.13
CA GLN A 39 7.07 -8.45 12.24
C GLN A 39 7.88 -7.20 12.60
N ASN A 40 7.32 -6.02 12.35
CA ASN A 40 8.04 -4.76 12.49
C ASN A 40 7.30 -3.82 13.45
N ALA A 41 8.04 -3.19 14.35
CA ALA A 41 7.48 -2.25 15.33
C ALA A 41 6.84 -1.02 14.64
N VAL A 42 7.44 -0.54 13.55
CA VAL A 42 6.94 0.55 12.72
C VAL A 42 7.07 0.19 11.25
N VAL A 43 5.99 0.38 10.49
CA VAL A 43 5.96 0.22 9.03
C VAL A 43 5.42 1.50 8.41
N VAL A 44 6.08 1.98 7.35
CA VAL A 44 5.67 3.17 6.58
C VAL A 44 5.53 2.78 5.12
N PHE A 45 4.30 2.85 4.62
CA PHE A 45 4.03 2.71 3.19
C PHE A 45 4.17 4.06 2.51
N THR A 46 4.90 4.10 1.40
CA THR A 46 5.32 5.32 0.70
C THR A 46 5.20 5.17 -0.82
N ILE A 47 5.36 6.28 -1.53
CA ILE A 47 5.54 6.31 -2.99
C ILE A 47 6.82 7.12 -3.28
N SER A 48 7.61 6.69 -4.27
CA SER A 48 8.80 7.43 -4.73
C SER A 48 8.46 8.88 -5.08
N GLY A 49 9.32 9.82 -4.69
CA GLY A 49 9.14 11.24 -4.99
C GLY A 49 8.06 11.97 -4.19
N CYS A 50 7.36 11.30 -3.26
CA CYS A 50 6.40 11.97 -2.38
C CYS A 50 7.11 12.77 -1.27
N CYS A 51 6.96 14.11 -1.29
CA CYS A 51 7.55 15.00 -0.29
C CYS A 51 7.04 14.68 1.13
N MET A 52 5.75 14.40 1.29
CA MET A 52 5.16 14.06 2.59
C MET A 52 5.71 12.75 3.16
N CYS A 53 5.98 11.76 2.31
CA CYS A 53 6.66 10.52 2.71
C CYS A 53 8.07 10.80 3.22
N HIS A 54 8.80 11.75 2.60
CA HIS A 54 10.11 12.16 3.08
C HIS A 54 10.03 12.77 4.47
N VAL A 55 9.07 13.67 4.72
CA VAL A 55 8.89 14.31 6.04
C VAL A 55 8.65 13.26 7.14
N VAL A 56 7.74 12.30 6.92
CA VAL A 56 7.46 11.25 7.92
C VAL A 56 8.68 10.35 8.16
N LYS A 57 9.40 9.98 7.09
CA LYS A 57 10.65 9.20 7.23
C LYS A 57 11.67 9.94 8.08
N GLN A 58 11.91 11.22 7.79
CA GLN A 58 12.88 12.02 8.53
C GLN A 58 12.48 12.25 9.98
N LEU A 59 11.19 12.46 10.25
CA LEU A 59 10.69 12.55 11.63
C LEU A 59 11.01 11.27 12.42
N LEU A 60 10.70 10.10 11.86
CA LEU A 60 10.94 8.83 12.54
C LEU A 60 12.44 8.56 12.75
N PHE A 61 13.27 8.78 11.72
CA PHE A 61 14.72 8.65 11.86
C PHE A 61 15.31 9.65 12.86
N GLY A 62 14.82 10.90 12.87
CA GLY A 62 15.24 11.92 13.83
C GLY A 62 14.87 11.59 15.27
N LEU A 63 13.83 10.78 15.49
CA LEU A 63 13.46 10.23 16.81
C LEU A 63 14.26 8.97 17.18
N GLY A 64 15.19 8.51 16.33
CA GLY A 64 15.97 7.29 16.55
C GLY A 64 15.22 5.98 16.23
N VAL A 65 14.11 6.07 15.50
CA VAL A 65 13.34 4.89 15.07
C VAL A 65 13.91 4.34 13.77
N GLY A 66 14.01 3.01 13.65
CA GLY A 66 14.29 2.31 12.40
C GLY A 66 13.02 1.74 11.76
N PRO A 67 12.20 2.53 11.04
CA PRO A 67 10.98 2.03 10.41
C PRO A 67 11.28 1.13 9.21
N THR A 68 10.44 0.12 9.01
CA THR A 68 10.38 -0.59 7.72
C THR A 68 9.65 0.28 6.70
N VAL A 69 10.31 0.58 5.59
CA VAL A 69 9.74 1.42 4.51
C VAL A 69 9.38 0.52 3.33
N VAL A 70 8.14 0.63 2.87
CA VAL A 70 7.64 -0.09 1.68
C VAL A 70 7.24 0.94 0.62
N GLU A 71 7.87 0.88 -0.55
CA GLU A 71 7.57 1.75 -1.68
C GLU A 71 6.54 1.05 -2.59
N LEU A 72 5.31 1.57 -2.60
CA LEU A 72 4.18 0.95 -3.31
C LEU A 72 4.35 0.97 -4.82
N ASP A 73 4.99 2.00 -5.38
CA ASP A 73 5.27 2.10 -6.81
C ASP A 73 6.36 1.13 -7.30
N ARG A 74 7.07 0.45 -6.38
CA ARG A 74 8.10 -0.53 -6.68
C ARG A 74 7.75 -1.95 -6.24
N ASP A 75 6.62 -2.12 -5.56
CA ASP A 75 6.14 -3.41 -5.08
C ASP A 75 5.12 -4.00 -6.07
N ALA A 76 5.28 -5.28 -6.41
CA ALA A 76 4.37 -5.96 -7.34
C ALA A 76 2.90 -5.98 -6.85
N SER A 77 2.68 -5.99 -5.53
CA SER A 77 1.37 -5.91 -4.89
C SER A 77 0.98 -4.47 -4.50
N GLY A 78 1.73 -3.46 -4.98
CA GLY A 78 1.60 -2.09 -4.55
C GLY A 78 0.23 -1.47 -4.83
N GLY A 79 -0.38 -1.80 -5.97
CA GLY A 79 -1.73 -1.36 -6.31
C GLY A 79 -2.80 -1.88 -5.34
N ASP A 80 -2.74 -3.17 -5.02
CA ASP A 80 -3.69 -3.82 -4.10
C ASP A 80 -3.50 -3.34 -2.66
N ILE A 81 -2.24 -3.18 -2.23
CA ILE A 81 -1.92 -2.57 -0.93
C ILE A 81 -2.43 -1.14 -0.88
N HIS A 82 -2.24 -0.34 -1.93
CA HIS A 82 -2.76 1.03 -1.98
C HIS A 82 -4.29 1.05 -1.86
N ALA A 83 -5.00 0.14 -2.53
CA ALA A 83 -6.46 0.00 -2.41
C ALA A 83 -6.89 -0.40 -0.99
N LEU A 84 -6.16 -1.32 -0.35
CA LEU A 84 -6.39 -1.70 1.05
C LEU A 84 -6.20 -0.51 2.00
N LEU A 85 -5.10 0.22 1.86
CA LEU A 85 -4.79 1.40 2.69
C LEU A 85 -5.85 2.50 2.50
N LEU A 86 -6.34 2.71 1.28
CA LEU A 86 -7.45 3.62 1.00
C LEU A 86 -8.71 3.23 1.76
N ARG A 87 -9.02 1.93 1.87
CA ARG A 87 -10.16 1.43 2.65
C ARG A 87 -9.97 1.65 4.16
N LEU A 88 -8.74 1.53 4.66
CA LEU A 88 -8.42 1.80 6.07
C LEU A 88 -8.50 3.30 6.41
N SER A 89 -8.23 4.18 5.43
CA SER A 89 -8.22 5.63 5.63
C SER A 89 -9.60 6.30 5.54
N VAL A 90 -10.70 5.57 5.30
CA VAL A 90 -12.05 6.14 5.11
C VAL A 90 -12.64 6.61 6.44
N GLY A 91 -12.14 7.75 6.91
CA GLY A 91 -12.67 8.56 8.02
C GLY A 91 -12.87 10.04 7.66
N GLY A 92 -12.52 10.48 6.44
CA GLY A 92 -12.79 11.84 5.99
C GLY A 92 -11.93 12.30 4.82
N LYS A 93 -12.60 12.59 3.70
CA LYS A 93 -12.09 13.25 2.47
C LYS A 93 -11.03 12.47 1.69
N ARG A 94 -10.93 12.79 0.38
CA ARG A 94 -10.05 12.19 -0.65
C ARG A 94 -8.56 12.41 -0.32
N GLN A 95 -8.08 11.85 0.79
CA GLN A 95 -6.76 12.12 1.33
C GLN A 95 -5.75 11.16 0.71
N GLN A 96 -4.58 11.70 0.37
CA GLN A 96 -3.41 10.93 -0.03
C GLN A 96 -3.20 9.75 0.92
N VAL A 97 -3.22 8.53 0.38
CA VAL A 97 -3.10 7.29 1.16
C VAL A 97 -1.70 7.10 1.70
N VAL A 98 -0.71 7.76 1.10
CA VAL A 98 0.68 7.78 1.54
C VAL A 98 1.08 9.17 2.07
N PRO A 99 1.96 9.24 3.09
CA PRO A 99 2.49 8.10 3.84
C PRO A 99 1.40 7.44 4.70
N ALA A 100 1.35 6.11 4.73
CA ALA A 100 0.51 5.35 5.65
C ALA A 100 1.40 4.70 6.71
N VAL A 101 1.15 5.01 7.97
CA VAL A 101 2.00 4.58 9.09
C VAL A 101 1.27 3.57 9.96
N PHE A 102 1.97 2.50 10.28
CA PHE A 102 1.58 1.51 11.27
C PHE A 102 2.58 1.49 12.40
N VAL A 103 2.09 1.36 13.63
CA VAL A 103 2.92 1.25 14.83
C VAL A 103 2.36 0.17 15.74
N GLY A 104 3.21 -0.74 16.20
CA GLY A 104 2.81 -1.86 17.07
C GLY A 104 1.72 -2.73 16.45
N GLY A 105 1.78 -2.96 15.13
CA GLY A 105 0.77 -3.73 14.39
C GLY A 105 -0.56 -3.01 14.11
N LYS A 106 -0.72 -1.75 14.52
CA LYS A 106 -1.97 -0.98 14.34
C LYS A 106 -1.80 0.14 13.33
N TYR A 107 -2.84 0.40 12.54
CA TYR A 107 -2.87 1.55 11.64
C TYR A 107 -2.95 2.84 12.45
N LEU A 108 -1.91 3.66 12.37
CA LEU A 108 -1.86 4.98 13.03
C LEU A 108 -2.56 6.03 12.16
N GLY A 109 -2.29 6.04 10.86
CA GLY A 109 -2.88 6.98 9.91
C GLY A 109 -1.89 7.59 8.94
N GLY A 110 -2.30 8.71 8.36
CA GLY A 110 -1.51 9.49 7.42
C GLY A 110 -0.57 10.49 8.08
N ILE A 111 0.02 11.37 7.28
CA ILE A 111 0.89 12.45 7.79
C ILE A 111 0.19 13.35 8.82
N GLU A 112 -1.09 13.70 8.62
CA GLU A 112 -1.82 14.56 9.56
C GLU A 112 -1.91 13.96 10.96
N THR A 113 -2.20 12.65 11.04
CA THR A 113 -2.27 11.94 12.32
C THR A 113 -0.90 11.82 12.97
N VAL A 114 0.13 11.48 12.18
CA VAL A 114 1.52 11.39 12.67
C VAL A 114 2.00 12.73 13.23
N MET A 115 1.77 13.83 12.49
CA MET A 115 2.15 15.16 12.93
C MET A 115 1.36 15.61 14.15
N SER A 116 0.06 15.31 14.21
CA SER A 116 -0.76 15.58 15.38
C SER A 116 -0.23 14.86 16.62
N CYS A 117 0.13 13.57 16.49
CA CYS A 117 0.75 12.79 17.55
C CYS A 117 2.12 13.32 17.98
N HIS A 118 2.90 13.86 17.03
CA HIS A 118 4.19 14.47 17.35
C HIS A 118 4.02 15.77 18.14
N ILE A 119 3.15 16.67 17.65
CA ILE A 119 2.89 17.99 18.26
C ILE A 119 2.29 17.84 19.66
N ASN A 120 1.37 16.90 19.86
CA ASN A 120 0.73 16.69 21.16
C ASN A 120 1.56 15.79 22.11
N GLY A 121 2.75 15.35 21.69
CA GLY A 121 3.66 14.54 22.51
C GLY A 121 3.28 13.06 22.66
N THR A 122 2.20 12.58 22.03
CA THR A 122 1.75 11.18 22.15
C THR A 122 2.54 10.20 21.29
N LEU A 123 3.27 10.68 20.27
CA LEU A 123 4.02 9.82 19.34
C LEU A 123 5.14 9.04 20.05
N VAL A 124 5.93 9.68 20.91
CA VAL A 124 7.06 9.03 21.59
C VAL A 124 6.60 7.90 22.53
N PRO A 125 5.60 8.10 23.42
CA PRO A 125 5.03 7.01 24.22
C PRO A 125 4.53 5.84 23.36
N LEU A 126 3.87 6.15 22.24
CA LEU A 126 3.33 5.14 21.32
C LEU A 126 4.47 4.29 20.70
N LEU A 127 5.56 4.94 20.27
CA LEU A 127 6.75 4.27 19.75
C LEU A 127 7.47 3.42 20.81
N LYS A 128 7.58 3.91 22.04
CA LYS A 128 8.17 3.14 23.17
C LYS A 128 7.36 1.89 23.47
N ASN A 129 6.03 2.02 23.54
CA ASN A 129 5.13 0.88 23.80
C ASN A 129 5.18 -0.17 22.69
N ALA A 130 5.48 0.23 21.46
CA ALA A 130 5.67 -0.68 20.33
C ALA A 130 7.08 -1.30 20.27
N GLY A 131 7.99 -0.94 21.19
CA GLY A 131 9.38 -1.40 21.16
C GLY A 131 10.22 -0.79 20.04
N ALA A 132 9.74 0.30 19.43
CA ALA A 132 10.39 0.98 18.30
C ALA A 132 11.51 1.93 18.73
N LEU A 133 11.58 2.26 20.02
CA LEU A 133 12.51 3.21 20.60
C LEU A 133 12.87 2.79 22.02
N TRP A 134 14.16 2.76 22.33
CA TRP A 134 14.72 2.44 23.64
C TRP A 134 15.48 3.67 24.15
N LEU A 135 14.78 4.56 24.86
CA LEU A 135 15.33 5.71 25.58
C LEU A 135 15.01 5.58 27.06
#